data_AF-A0A5K1DFM9-F1
#
_entry.id   AF-A0A5K1DFM9-F1
#
_cell.length_a   1.000
_cell.length_b   1.000
_cell.length_c   1.000
_cell.angle_alpha   90.00
_cell.angle_beta   90.00
_cell.angle_gamma   90.00
#
_symmetry.space_group_name_H-M   'P 1'
#
loop_
_entity.id
_entity.type
_entity.pdbx_description
1 polymer ?
#
loop_
_entity_poly.entity_id
_entity_poly.type
_entity_poly.pdbx_seq_one_letter_code
_entity_poly.pdbx_strand_id
1 'polypeptide(L)'
;SLSIDCGDPTGTRTDELGINWIGDGNYINTGQTAKVQVTNTYYQEEKTLRYFPFQKKSCYLIPGAARGMKHMIRASFFYGNYDNKSSPPSFHLQFDGNYWTSVTTSLDTSLYWEVIYVPKRDNISVCVAQTLPDQIPFISVLEVKEFEPGMYETKGTEDVLVLWKRKAFGSKDFV
;
A
#
# COMPACT_ATOMS: atom_id res chain seq x y z
N SER A 1 3.47 -8.34 -11.75
CA SER A 1 3.22 -7.61 -10.49
C SER A 1 3.92 -6.27 -10.56
N LEU A 2 3.45 -5.31 -9.79
CA LEU A 2 4.01 -3.97 -9.65
C LEU A 2 4.28 -3.72 -8.17
N SER A 3 5.51 -3.34 -7.82
CA SER A 3 5.93 -3.06 -6.45
C SER A 3 6.50 -1.65 -6.40
N ILE A 4 5.81 -0.75 -5.69
CA ILE A 4 6.09 0.68 -5.66
C ILE A 4 6.67 1.04 -4.29
N ASP A 5 7.87 1.61 -4.31
CA ASP A 5 8.55 2.22 -3.16
C ASP A 5 8.04 3.67 -3.02
N CYS A 6 7.14 3.90 -2.08
CA CYS A 6 6.54 5.22 -1.90
C CYS A 6 7.51 6.11 -1.12
N GLY A 7 7.81 7.29 -1.66
CA GLY A 7 8.82 8.19 -1.08
C GLY A 7 10.15 8.23 -1.84
N ASP A 8 10.35 7.40 -2.86
CA ASP A 8 11.47 7.50 -3.81
C ASP A 8 10.94 7.72 -5.24
N PRO A 9 10.62 8.95 -5.67
CA PRO A 9 9.83 9.20 -6.88
C PRO A 9 10.42 8.67 -8.18
N THR A 10 11.75 8.59 -8.24
CA THR A 10 12.51 8.13 -9.41
C THR A 10 13.31 6.86 -9.13
N GLY A 11 13.12 6.27 -7.95
CA GLY A 11 13.85 5.11 -7.48
C GLY A 11 13.68 3.88 -8.36
N THR A 12 14.74 3.08 -8.46
CA THR A 12 14.64 1.73 -8.99
C THR A 12 15.69 0.85 -8.31
N ARG A 13 15.27 -0.33 -7.87
CA ARG A 13 16.17 -1.32 -7.26
C ARG A 13 15.55 -2.70 -7.32
N THR A 14 16.39 -3.71 -7.21
CA THR A 14 15.96 -5.10 -6.98
C THR A 14 16.45 -5.52 -5.60
N ASP A 15 15.58 -6.11 -4.79
CA ASP A 15 15.96 -6.61 -3.47
C ASP A 15 16.55 -8.03 -3.50
N GLU A 16 16.95 -8.53 -2.34
CA GLU A 16 17.53 -9.86 -2.16
C GLU A 16 16.56 -11.00 -2.48
N LEU A 17 15.25 -10.72 -2.48
CA LEU A 17 14.19 -11.66 -2.87
C LEU A 17 13.91 -11.61 -4.38
N GLY A 18 14.61 -10.77 -5.14
CA GLY A 18 14.44 -10.58 -6.57
C GLY A 18 13.24 -9.71 -6.94
N ILE A 19 12.64 -8.99 -5.99
CA ILE A 19 11.52 -8.09 -6.27
C ILE A 19 12.08 -6.78 -6.85
N ASN A 20 11.58 -6.41 -8.04
CA ASN A 20 11.88 -5.14 -8.65
C ASN A 20 10.98 -4.04 -8.09
N TRP A 21 11.57 -3.11 -7.36
CA TRP A 21 10.95 -1.93 -6.79
C TRP A 21 11.15 -0.73 -7.70
N ILE A 22 10.08 0.03 -7.92
CA ILE A 22 10.09 1.27 -8.69
C ILE A 22 9.52 2.42 -7.87
N GLY A 23 9.91 3.64 -8.22
CA GLY A 23 9.42 4.84 -7.58
C GLY A 23 7.97 5.18 -7.85
N ASP A 24 7.38 5.98 -6.96
CA ASP A 24 5.98 6.38 -7.02
C ASP A 24 5.66 7.54 -7.98
N GLY A 25 6.66 8.20 -8.57
CA GLY A 25 6.48 9.48 -9.26
C GLY A 25 5.56 9.42 -10.49
N ASN A 26 5.45 8.26 -11.14
CA ASN A 26 4.55 8.06 -12.29
C ASN A 26 3.10 7.78 -11.88
N TYR A 27 2.83 7.51 -10.60
CA TYR A 27 1.53 7.06 -10.10
C TYR A 27 0.84 8.11 -9.22
N ILE A 28 1.58 9.12 -8.75
CA ILE A 28 1.04 10.21 -7.94
C ILE A 28 1.88 11.49 -8.11
N ASN A 29 1.20 12.64 -8.16
CA ASN A 29 1.84 13.96 -8.34
C ASN A 29 1.67 14.91 -7.13
N THR A 30 1.05 14.42 -6.04
CA THR A 30 0.84 15.19 -4.81
C THR A 30 1.64 14.59 -3.63
N GLY A 31 1.61 15.29 -2.50
CA GLY A 31 2.31 14.88 -1.29
C GLY A 31 3.80 15.24 -1.31
N GLN A 32 4.45 14.91 -0.21
CA GLN A 32 5.87 15.11 0.04
C GLN A 32 6.50 13.80 0.45
N THR A 33 7.81 13.67 0.30
CA THR A 33 8.56 12.45 0.63
C THR A 33 9.41 12.68 1.87
N ALA A 34 9.54 11.67 2.73
CA ALA A 34 10.41 11.73 3.89
C ALA A 34 11.14 10.40 4.10
N LYS A 35 12.31 10.49 4.75
CA LYS A 35 12.99 9.33 5.32
C LYS A 35 12.50 9.11 6.74
N VAL A 36 12.33 7.86 7.10
CA VAL A 36 12.03 7.48 8.49
C VAL A 36 13.26 7.64 9.37
N GLN A 37 13.03 7.91 10.65
CA GLN A 37 14.08 8.05 11.65
C GLN A 37 14.36 6.73 12.37
N VAL A 38 13.32 5.91 12.55
CA VAL A 38 13.46 4.58 13.15
C VAL A 38 13.96 3.60 12.08
N THR A 39 15.20 3.11 12.24
CA THR A 39 15.87 2.24 11.24
C THR A 39 15.83 0.76 11.60
N ASN A 40 14.89 0.32 12.43
CA ASN A 40 14.74 -1.08 12.83
C ASN A 40 14.05 -1.95 11.76
N THR A 41 13.46 -1.35 10.72
CA THR A 41 12.89 -2.10 9.61
C THR A 41 13.98 -2.72 8.74
N TYR A 42 13.80 -3.99 8.39
CA TYR A 42 14.65 -4.71 7.44
C TYR A 42 14.35 -4.30 5.99
N TYR A 43 13.10 -3.90 5.72
CA TYR A 43 12.59 -3.61 4.39
C TYR A 43 13.06 -2.24 3.91
N GLN A 44 13.74 -2.18 2.77
CA GLN A 44 14.30 -0.92 2.24
C GLN A 44 13.19 0.03 1.80
N GLU A 45 12.08 -0.50 1.30
CA GLU A 45 10.86 0.19 0.86
C GLU A 45 10.09 0.83 2.01
N GLU A 46 10.45 0.52 3.25
CA GLU A 46 9.87 1.14 4.44
C GLU A 46 10.76 2.24 5.01
N LYS A 47 11.96 2.46 4.45
CA LYS A 47 12.86 3.53 4.89
C LYS A 47 12.44 4.91 4.41
N THR A 48 11.55 4.95 3.43
CA THR A 48 10.93 6.16 2.90
C THR A 48 9.42 6.04 2.94
N LEU A 49 8.75 7.19 2.89
CA LEU A 49 7.31 7.27 2.73
C LEU A 49 6.93 8.53 1.96
N ARG A 50 5.72 8.52 1.41
CA ARG A 50 5.05 9.71 0.90
C ARG A 50 3.91 10.09 1.83
N TYR A 51 3.87 11.35 2.28
CA TYR A 51 2.85 11.91 3.17
C TYR A 51 2.09 13.07 2.53
N PHE A 52 0.87 13.32 3.00
CA PHE A 52 -0.08 14.25 2.37
C PHE A 52 -0.59 15.30 3.36
N PRO A 53 0.19 16.35 3.65
CA PRO A 53 -0.15 17.33 4.70
C PRO A 53 -1.24 18.32 4.27
N PHE A 54 -1.49 18.48 2.97
CA PHE A 54 -2.36 19.53 2.44
C PHE A 54 -3.67 19.00 1.85
N GLN A 55 -3.66 17.76 1.35
CA GLN A 55 -4.81 17.16 0.68
C GLN A 55 -5.66 16.40 1.70
N LYS A 56 -6.98 16.64 1.68
CA LYS A 56 -7.93 15.81 2.45
C LYS A 56 -7.98 14.37 1.93
N LYS A 57 -7.68 14.17 0.64
CA LYS A 57 -7.63 12.86 -0.02
C LYS A 57 -6.58 12.90 -1.12
N SER A 58 -5.71 11.91 -1.15
CA SER A 58 -4.69 11.72 -2.19
C SER A 58 -4.76 10.30 -2.72
N CYS A 59 -4.67 10.15 -4.03
CA CYS A 59 -4.85 8.87 -4.72
C CYS A 59 -3.66 8.56 -5.62
N TYR A 60 -3.16 7.35 -5.50
CA TYR A 60 -2.33 6.72 -6.52
C TYR A 60 -3.24 6.27 -7.65
N LEU A 61 -2.78 6.41 -8.90
CA LEU A 61 -3.44 5.91 -10.09
C LEU A 61 -2.51 4.93 -10.80
N ILE A 62 -2.84 3.65 -10.75
CA ILE A 62 -2.10 2.58 -11.40
C ILE A 62 -2.80 2.23 -12.72
N PRO A 63 -2.22 2.54 -13.88
CA PRO A 63 -2.81 2.22 -15.17
C PRO A 63 -2.62 0.73 -15.53
N GLY A 64 -3.37 0.26 -16.53
CA GLY A 64 -3.14 -1.05 -17.14
C GLY A 64 -3.77 -2.22 -16.38
N ALA A 65 -4.81 -1.97 -15.59
CA ALA A 65 -5.53 -3.04 -14.91
C ALA A 65 -6.36 -3.85 -15.92
N ALA A 66 -6.11 -5.16 -16.02
CA ALA A 66 -6.83 -6.03 -16.93
C ALA A 66 -8.30 -6.19 -16.48
N ARG A 67 -9.24 -5.77 -17.34
CA ARG A 67 -10.68 -5.90 -17.04
C ARG A 67 -11.06 -7.36 -16.89
N GLY A 68 -11.88 -7.67 -15.88
CA GLY A 68 -12.35 -9.03 -15.61
C GLY A 68 -11.35 -9.91 -14.87
N MET A 69 -10.10 -9.47 -14.71
CA MET A 69 -9.07 -10.20 -13.95
C MET A 69 -9.04 -9.74 -12.49
N LYS A 70 -8.81 -10.67 -11.57
CA LYS A 70 -8.66 -10.32 -10.15
C LYS A 70 -7.30 -9.70 -9.91
N HIS A 71 -7.30 -8.62 -9.14
CA HIS A 71 -6.10 -7.92 -8.71
C HIS A 71 -6.03 -7.92 -7.19
N MET A 72 -4.90 -8.32 -6.64
CA MET A 72 -4.52 -8.03 -5.26
C MET A 72 -3.88 -6.65 -5.20
N ILE A 73 -4.31 -5.84 -4.25
CA ILE A 73 -3.62 -4.63 -3.83
C ILE A 73 -3.16 -4.84 -2.39
N ARG A 74 -1.91 -4.50 -2.09
CA ARG A 74 -1.41 -4.35 -0.73
C ARG A 74 -0.86 -2.94 -0.54
N ALA A 75 -1.33 -2.25 0.49
CA ALA A 75 -0.77 -0.98 0.93
C ALA A 75 -0.13 -1.18 2.31
N SER A 76 1.13 -0.76 2.47
CA SER A 76 1.87 -0.84 3.73
C SER A 76 2.25 0.54 4.25
N PHE A 77 2.31 0.62 5.57
CA PHE A 77 2.42 1.84 6.34
C PHE A 77 3.43 1.64 7.47
N PHE A 78 4.59 2.25 7.34
CA PHE A 78 5.59 2.37 8.39
C PHE A 78 5.85 3.85 8.67
N TYR A 79 5.36 4.35 9.81
CA TYR A 79 5.48 5.77 10.18
C TYR A 79 6.93 6.14 10.51
N GLY A 80 7.61 5.28 11.29
CA GLY A 80 9.04 5.39 11.59
C GLY A 80 9.47 6.76 12.12
N ASN A 81 8.55 7.50 12.75
CA ASN A 81 8.74 8.85 13.27
C ASN A 81 9.33 9.85 12.26
N TYR A 82 8.94 9.77 10.98
CA TYR A 82 9.53 10.58 9.90
C TYR A 82 9.51 12.10 10.16
N ASP A 83 8.54 12.60 10.94
CA ASP A 83 8.34 14.02 11.25
C ASP A 83 8.79 14.43 12.67
N ASN A 84 9.43 13.53 13.41
CA ASN A 84 9.92 13.72 14.79
C ASN A 84 8.83 14.09 15.82
N LYS A 85 7.56 13.80 15.56
CA LYS A 85 6.47 14.13 16.51
C LYS A 85 6.12 13.01 17.48
N SER A 86 6.59 11.80 17.24
CA SER A 86 6.23 10.60 18.00
C SER A 86 4.71 10.44 18.14
N SER A 87 3.96 10.84 17.11
CA SER A 87 2.50 10.87 17.10
C SER A 87 1.99 10.21 15.81
N PRO A 88 1.91 8.87 15.80
CA PRO A 88 1.47 8.12 14.62
C PRO A 88 0.03 8.48 14.23
N PRO A 89 -0.25 8.81 12.96
CA PRO A 89 -1.57 9.25 12.53
C PRO A 89 -2.54 8.08 12.27
N SER A 90 -3.83 8.39 12.26
CA SER A 90 -4.91 7.54 11.76
C SER A 90 -5.69 8.20 10.63
N PHE A 91 -6.07 7.44 9.61
CA PHE A 91 -6.71 7.97 8.40
C PHE A 91 -7.48 6.86 7.67
N HIS A 92 -8.32 7.21 6.70
CA HIS A 92 -9.02 6.22 5.88
C HIS A 92 -8.19 5.76 4.69
N LEU A 93 -8.29 4.48 4.37
CA LEU A 93 -7.80 3.86 3.15
C LEU A 93 -8.98 3.50 2.25
N GLN A 94 -8.82 3.71 0.95
CA GLN A 94 -9.85 3.50 -0.06
C GLN A 94 -9.26 2.86 -1.31
N PHE A 95 -10.04 2.06 -2.04
CA PHE A 95 -9.70 1.56 -3.38
C PHE A 95 -10.87 1.80 -4.33
N ASP A 96 -10.61 2.32 -5.53
CA ASP A 96 -11.62 2.62 -6.56
C ASP A 96 -12.85 3.39 -6.07
N GLY A 97 -12.61 4.32 -5.13
CA GLY A 97 -13.64 5.15 -4.50
C GLY A 97 -14.41 4.46 -3.37
N ASN A 98 -14.18 3.17 -3.12
CA ASN A 98 -14.79 2.40 -2.03
C ASN A 98 -13.98 2.55 -0.75
N TYR A 99 -14.68 2.59 0.39
CA TYR A 99 -14.03 2.49 1.69
C TYR A 99 -13.38 1.12 1.85
N TRP A 100 -12.11 1.10 2.23
CA TRP A 100 -11.38 -0.12 2.51
C TRP A 100 -11.31 -0.39 4.01
N THR A 101 -10.71 0.55 4.76
CA THR A 101 -10.51 0.44 6.21
C THR A 101 -10.11 1.78 6.81
N SER A 102 -10.16 1.87 8.14
CA SER A 102 -9.43 2.88 8.90
C SER A 102 -8.05 2.31 9.22
N VAL A 103 -7.02 3.07 8.89
CA VAL A 103 -5.62 2.79 9.21
C VAL A 103 -5.32 3.49 10.52
N THR A 104 -4.81 2.74 11.49
CA THR A 104 -4.24 3.28 12.73
C THR A 104 -2.81 2.79 12.81
N THR A 105 -1.88 3.73 12.71
CA THR A 105 -0.45 3.42 12.63
C THR A 105 0.19 3.35 14.01
N SER A 106 1.41 2.81 14.08
CA SER A 106 2.23 2.81 15.29
C SER A 106 3.56 3.51 15.04
N LEU A 107 4.37 3.66 16.08
CA LEU A 107 5.65 4.37 15.99
C LEU A 107 6.66 3.66 15.07
N ASP A 108 6.77 2.35 15.24
CA ASP A 108 7.88 1.52 14.76
C ASP A 108 7.42 0.13 14.27
N THR A 109 6.13 -0.07 14.02
CA THR A 109 5.59 -1.31 13.44
C THR A 109 5.10 -1.04 12.03
N SER A 110 5.49 -1.90 11.10
CA SER A 110 4.90 -1.91 9.76
C SER A 110 3.53 -2.59 9.81
N LEU A 111 2.52 -1.93 9.23
CA LEU A 111 1.17 -2.44 9.08
C LEU A 111 0.81 -2.48 7.60
N TYR A 112 0.08 -3.50 7.18
CA TYR A 112 -0.39 -3.60 5.81
C TYR A 112 -1.81 -4.10 5.74
N TRP A 113 -2.50 -3.72 4.66
CA TRP A 113 -3.82 -4.20 4.32
C TRP A 113 -3.81 -4.75 2.90
N GLU A 114 -4.51 -5.87 2.69
CA GLU A 114 -4.60 -6.53 1.40
C GLU A 114 -6.06 -6.74 0.99
N VAL A 115 -6.37 -6.40 -0.27
CA VAL A 115 -7.69 -6.58 -0.88
C VAL A 115 -7.53 -7.23 -2.25
N ILE A 116 -8.44 -8.16 -2.57
CA ILE A 116 -8.53 -8.79 -3.88
C ILE A 116 -9.91 -8.51 -4.46
N TYR A 117 -9.96 -7.94 -5.66
CA TYR A 117 -11.21 -7.62 -6.34
C TYR A 117 -11.01 -7.54 -7.85
N VAL A 118 -12.10 -7.38 -8.60
CA VAL A 118 -12.08 -7.13 -10.05
C VAL A 118 -12.22 -5.63 -10.30
N PRO A 119 -11.21 -4.94 -10.85
CA PRO A 119 -11.31 -3.52 -11.19
C PRO A 119 -12.42 -3.27 -12.22
N LYS A 120 -13.22 -2.22 -11.99
CA LYS A 120 -14.29 -1.80 -12.92
C LYS A 120 -13.77 -0.91 -14.05
N ARG A 121 -12.52 -0.47 -13.95
CA ARG A 121 -11.83 0.44 -14.90
C ARG A 121 -10.54 -0.22 -15.38
N ASP A 122 -9.90 0.39 -16.37
CA ASP A 122 -8.56 0.04 -16.88
C ASP A 122 -7.43 0.59 -15.99
N ASN A 123 -7.78 1.10 -14.82
CA ASN A 123 -6.88 1.60 -13.81
C ASN A 123 -7.39 1.20 -12.43
N ILE A 124 -6.46 1.15 -11.49
CA ILE A 124 -6.69 0.96 -10.07
C ILE A 124 -6.34 2.26 -9.38
N SER A 125 -7.23 2.73 -8.50
CA SER A 125 -6.96 3.88 -7.64
C SER A 125 -6.89 3.45 -6.18
N VAL A 126 -5.84 3.89 -5.48
CA VAL A 126 -5.66 3.63 -4.05
C VAL A 126 -5.47 4.97 -3.36
N CYS A 127 -6.37 5.29 -2.44
CA CYS A 127 -6.40 6.61 -1.83
C CYS A 127 -6.28 6.54 -0.31
N VAL A 128 -5.53 7.48 0.23
CA VAL A 128 -5.53 7.80 1.66
C VAL A 128 -6.28 9.11 1.89
N ALA A 129 -7.07 9.18 2.95
CA ALA A 129 -7.90 10.34 3.25
C ALA A 129 -7.85 10.72 4.74
N GLN A 130 -7.53 11.98 4.99
CA GLN A 130 -7.46 12.56 6.33
C GLN A 130 -8.86 12.60 6.95
N THR A 131 -8.96 12.13 8.20
CA THR A 131 -10.22 12.09 8.95
C THR A 131 -10.32 13.19 10.00
N LEU A 132 -9.18 13.55 10.62
CA LEU A 132 -9.08 14.58 11.66
C LEU A 132 -7.94 15.56 11.36
N PRO A 133 -8.00 16.80 11.87
CA PRO A 133 -6.87 17.73 11.82
C PRO A 133 -5.59 17.09 12.37
N ASP A 134 -4.45 17.45 11.79
CA ASP A 134 -3.11 16.97 12.17
C ASP A 134 -2.86 15.46 12.07
N GLN A 135 -3.85 14.66 11.67
CA GLN A 135 -3.69 13.25 11.33
C GLN A 135 -3.27 13.11 9.86
N ILE A 136 -1.99 13.33 9.58
CA ILE A 136 -1.46 13.40 8.21
C ILE A 136 -1.38 12.00 7.59
N PRO A 137 -2.14 11.71 6.51
CA PRO A 137 -2.05 10.42 5.84
C PRO A 137 -0.71 10.23 5.14
N PHE A 138 -0.25 8.99 5.09
CA PHE A 138 0.96 8.61 4.37
C PHE A 138 0.84 7.19 3.80
N ILE A 139 1.79 6.79 2.96
CA ILE A 139 1.96 5.42 2.48
C ILE A 139 3.45 5.16 2.26
N SER A 140 3.91 3.95 2.63
CA SER A 140 5.30 3.53 2.46
C SER A 140 5.45 2.60 1.25
N VAL A 141 4.49 1.69 1.05
CA VAL A 141 4.58 0.67 0.00
C VAL A 141 3.23 0.47 -0.66
N LEU A 142 3.24 0.30 -1.98
CA LEU A 142 2.08 -0.12 -2.74
C LEU A 142 2.42 -1.26 -3.70
N GLU A 143 1.80 -2.42 -3.49
CA GLU A 143 1.95 -3.60 -4.35
C GLU A 143 0.64 -3.91 -5.08
N VAL A 144 0.74 -4.20 -6.38
CA VAL A 144 -0.38 -4.63 -7.21
C VAL A 144 -0.02 -5.92 -7.93
N LYS A 145 -0.89 -6.93 -7.85
CA LYS A 145 -0.70 -8.21 -8.52
C LYS A 145 -1.97 -8.64 -9.21
N GLU A 146 -1.92 -8.74 -10.53
CA GLU A 146 -2.91 -9.46 -11.33
C GLU A 146 -2.78 -10.97 -11.07
N PHE A 147 -3.91 -11.65 -11.01
CA PHE A 147 -3.99 -13.10 -10.88
C PHE A 147 -4.48 -13.76 -12.17
N GLU A 148 -4.03 -14.99 -12.38
CA GLU A 148 -4.51 -15.85 -13.46
C GLU A 148 -6.02 -16.15 -13.32
N PRO A 149 -6.71 -16.44 -14.45
CA PRO A 149 -8.10 -16.85 -14.41
C PRO A 149 -8.32 -18.04 -13.48
N GLY A 150 -9.42 -18.02 -12.72
CA GLY A 150 -9.75 -19.07 -11.76
C GLY A 150 -9.15 -18.92 -10.36
N MET A 151 -8.14 -18.07 -10.20
CA MET A 151 -7.59 -17.80 -8.86
C MET A 151 -8.54 -16.91 -8.06
N TYR A 152 -8.73 -17.26 -6.78
CA TYR A 152 -9.59 -16.53 -5.86
C TYR A 152 -11.04 -16.38 -6.36
N GLU A 153 -11.57 -17.36 -7.10
CA GLU A 153 -12.95 -17.31 -7.61
C GLU A 153 -13.99 -17.07 -6.50
N THR A 154 -14.98 -16.27 -6.85
CA THR A 154 -16.11 -15.91 -6.00
C THR A 154 -17.40 -16.10 -6.78
N LYS A 155 -18.54 -16.20 -6.08
CA LYS A 155 -19.84 -16.41 -6.74
C LYS A 155 -20.36 -15.14 -7.40
N GLY A 156 -20.04 -13.97 -6.84
CA GLY A 156 -20.34 -12.66 -7.40
C GLY A 156 -19.13 -12.05 -8.11
N THR A 157 -19.40 -11.36 -9.22
CA THR A 157 -18.40 -10.55 -9.94
C THR A 157 -18.05 -9.25 -9.22
N GLU A 158 -18.83 -8.87 -8.20
CA GLU A 158 -18.60 -7.69 -7.35
C GLU A 158 -18.02 -8.07 -5.97
N ASP A 159 -17.76 -9.36 -5.74
CA ASP A 159 -17.23 -9.82 -4.46
C ASP A 159 -15.80 -9.31 -4.25
N VAL A 160 -15.57 -8.74 -3.07
CA VAL A 160 -14.27 -8.24 -2.61
C VAL A 160 -13.78 -9.17 -1.51
N LEU A 161 -12.52 -9.60 -1.61
CA LEU A 161 -11.87 -10.40 -0.57
C LEU A 161 -10.89 -9.52 0.20
N VAL A 162 -11.05 -9.45 1.51
CA VAL A 162 -10.10 -8.77 2.40
C VAL A 162 -9.28 -9.84 3.11
N LEU A 163 -7.97 -9.64 3.18
CA LEU A 163 -7.09 -10.57 3.87
C LEU A 163 -7.42 -10.60 5.37
N TRP A 164 -7.81 -11.78 5.85
CA TRP A 164 -7.94 -12.03 7.29
C TRP A 164 -6.69 -12.70 7.86
N LYS A 165 -6.20 -13.75 7.20
CA LYS A 165 -5.00 -14.49 7.63
C LYS A 165 -4.39 -15.24 6.46
N ARG A 166 -3.06 -15.28 6.39
CA ARG A 166 -2.28 -16.18 5.53
C ARG A 166 -1.33 -16.98 6.41
N LYS A 167 -1.37 -18.30 6.32
CA LYS A 167 -0.50 -19.19 7.11
C LYS A 167 0.04 -20.30 6.23
N ALA A 168 1.37 -20.46 6.22
CA ALA A 168 2.03 -21.57 5.56
C ALA A 168 2.18 -22.74 6.55
N PHE A 169 1.32 -23.74 6.43
CA PHE A 169 1.45 -24.96 7.23
C PHE A 169 2.58 -25.83 6.67
N GLY A 170 3.42 -26.41 7.55
CA GLY A 170 4.53 -27.28 7.15
C GLY A 170 5.81 -26.56 6.70
N SER A 171 5.96 -25.26 6.98
CA SER A 171 7.26 -24.58 6.83
C SER A 171 8.32 -25.23 7.72
N LYS A 172 9.58 -25.27 7.26
CA LYS A 172 10.71 -25.76 8.07
C LYS A 172 10.91 -24.96 9.35
N ASP A 173 10.50 -23.69 9.38
CA ASP A 173 10.57 -22.82 10.56
C ASP A 173 9.46 -23.12 11.59
N PHE A 174 8.61 -24.12 11.33
CA PHE A 174 7.50 -24.53 12.18
C PHE A 174 7.72 -25.90 12.86
N VAL A 175 8.88 -26.55 12.64
CA VAL A 175 9.26 -27.84 13.25
C VAL A 175 10.55 -27.67 14.06
#